data_AF-A0A8I0N4Y8-F1
#
_entry.id   AF-A0A8I0N4Y8-F1
#
_cell.length_a   1.000
_cell.length_b   1.000
_cell.length_c   1.000
_cell.angle_alpha   90.00
_cell.angle_beta   90.00
_cell.angle_gamma   90.00
#
_symmetry.space_group_name_H-M   'P 1'
#
loop_
_entity.id
_entity.type
_entity.pdbx_description
1 polymer ?
#
loop_
_entity_poly.entity_id
_entity_poly.type
_entity_poly.pdbx_seq_one_letter_code
_entity_poly.pdbx_strand_id
1 'polypeptide(L)'
;MAVGFENITAALSAAVAKNGTITFTYADPASVAATYAQAGETLAIPGLQLVLTKGAGKFSLAYGADSVVATYLGETTIPAGTLVSISLPLAKFSKITDGSGGTASNAIATIADAPTANAIASLAAKVNMLIDLSKARDNVPS
;
A
#
# COMPACT_ATOMS: atom_id res chain seq x y z
N MET A 1 -0.91 -6.27 12.33
CA MET A 1 -1.12 -6.27 10.87
C MET A 1 0.23 -6.13 10.20
N ALA A 2 0.66 -7.13 9.43
CA ALA A 2 1.83 -7.00 8.58
C ALA A 2 1.56 -5.91 7.54
N VAL A 3 2.37 -4.86 7.54
CA VAL A 3 2.48 -4.00 6.36
C VAL A 3 3.23 -4.81 5.30
N GLY A 4 2.75 -4.81 4.06
CA GLY A 4 3.52 -5.39 2.97
C GLY A 4 4.82 -4.61 2.78
N PHE A 5 5.85 -5.27 2.26
CA PHE A 5 7.11 -4.63 1.90
C PHE A 5 7.46 -5.00 0.46
N GLU A 6 8.02 -4.06 -0.28
CA GLU A 6 8.69 -4.34 -1.54
C GLU A 6 10.19 -4.42 -1.27
N ASN A 7 10.82 -5.49 -1.75
CA ASN A 7 12.27 -5.66 -1.67
C ASN A 7 12.86 -5.51 -3.07
N ILE A 8 13.74 -4.52 -3.24
CA ILE A 8 14.37 -4.20 -4.52
C ILE A 8 15.87 -4.40 -4.39
N THR A 9 16.48 -5.06 -5.37
CA THR A 9 17.92 -5.33 -5.37
C THR A 9 18.64 -4.53 -6.46
N ALA A 10 19.85 -4.07 -6.17
CA ALA A 10 20.73 -3.44 -7.14
C ALA A 10 22.15 -4.04 -7.05
N ALA A 11 22.75 -4.35 -8.19
CA ALA A 11 24.16 -4.71 -8.27
C ALA A 11 24.99 -3.43 -8.47
N LEU A 12 25.97 -3.21 -7.60
CA LEU A 12 26.80 -2.01 -7.68
C LEU A 12 27.84 -2.15 -8.79
N SER A 13 27.78 -1.30 -9.82
CA SER A 13 28.80 -1.27 -10.89
C SER A 13 30.12 -0.62 -10.46
N ALA A 14 30.10 0.15 -9.38
CA ALA A 14 31.25 0.81 -8.78
C ALA A 14 31.19 0.74 -7.25
N ALA A 15 32.33 0.97 -6.59
CA ALA A 15 32.37 1.05 -5.14
C ALA A 15 31.61 2.30 -4.64
N VAL A 16 30.87 2.16 -3.55
CA VAL A 16 30.06 3.24 -2.95
C VAL A 16 30.66 3.62 -1.60
N ALA A 17 31.35 4.75 -1.56
CA ALA A 17 31.86 5.34 -0.33
C ALA A 17 30.79 6.24 0.34
N LYS A 18 31.14 6.83 1.49
CA LYS A 18 30.28 7.81 2.18
C LYS A 18 29.83 8.94 1.24
N ASN A 19 28.56 9.29 1.32
CA ASN A 19 27.81 10.20 0.44
C ASN A 19 27.64 9.71 -1.01
N GLY A 20 28.10 8.50 -1.34
CA GLY A 20 27.81 7.86 -2.60
C GLY A 20 26.34 7.43 -2.69
N THR A 21 25.85 7.26 -3.92
CA THR A 21 24.45 6.95 -4.19
C THR A 21 24.28 5.56 -4.78
N ILE A 22 23.11 4.97 -4.51
CA ILE A 22 22.67 3.69 -5.06
C ILE A 22 21.26 3.91 -5.59
N THR A 23 21.04 3.58 -6.87
CA THR A 23 19.71 3.71 -7.48
C THR A 23 19.03 2.36 -7.52
N PHE A 24 17.80 2.30 -7.03
CA PHE A 24 16.93 1.14 -7.08
C PHE A 24 15.73 1.46 -7.96
N THR A 25 15.62 0.80 -9.11
CA THR A 25 14.46 0.92 -10.00
C THR A 25 13.29 0.16 -9.41
N TYR A 26 12.09 0.76 -9.40
CA TYR A 26 10.90 0.08 -8.91
C TYR A 26 10.59 -1.16 -9.75
N ALA A 27 10.11 -2.24 -9.12
CA ALA A 27 9.78 -3.46 -9.84
C ALA A 27 8.49 -3.30 -10.66
N ASP A 28 7.51 -2.58 -10.10
CA ASP A 28 6.29 -2.18 -10.79
C ASP A 28 6.47 -0.78 -11.43
N PRO A 29 6.28 -0.63 -12.75
CA PRO A 29 6.34 0.69 -13.41
C PRO A 29 5.25 1.67 -12.94
N ALA A 30 4.19 1.20 -12.26
CA ALA A 30 3.18 2.04 -11.65
C ALA A 30 3.57 2.52 -10.24
N SER A 31 4.62 1.95 -9.63
CA SER A 31 5.09 2.38 -8.32
C SER A 31 5.65 3.80 -8.37
N VAL A 32 5.27 4.61 -7.39
CA VAL A 32 5.72 6.00 -7.21
C VAL A 32 6.01 6.25 -5.73
N ALA A 33 6.53 7.42 -5.39
CA ALA A 33 6.80 7.82 -4.01
C ALA A 33 5.61 7.58 -3.05
N ALA A 34 4.37 7.76 -3.52
CA ALA A 34 3.15 7.59 -2.73
C ALA A 34 2.77 6.11 -2.48
N THR A 35 3.36 5.17 -3.20
CA THR A 35 3.17 3.72 -3.00
C THR A 35 3.75 3.26 -1.67
N TYR A 36 4.75 3.98 -1.15
CA TYR A 36 5.51 3.57 0.03
C TYR A 36 5.17 4.43 1.25
N ALA A 37 5.30 3.85 2.44
CA ALA A 37 5.03 4.53 3.71
C ALA A 37 6.07 5.60 4.06
N GLN A 38 7.23 5.58 3.38
CA GLN A 38 8.37 6.48 3.59
C GLN A 38 8.93 6.50 5.03
N ALA A 39 8.66 5.42 5.78
CA ALA A 39 9.11 5.20 7.14
C ALA A 39 9.38 3.72 7.38
N GLY A 40 10.44 3.41 8.12
CA GLY A 40 10.82 2.03 8.48
C GLY A 40 11.64 1.29 7.41
N GLU A 41 12.17 2.01 6.42
CA GLU A 41 12.98 1.42 5.35
C GLU A 41 14.29 0.84 5.88
N THR A 42 14.74 -0.25 5.27
CA THR A 42 16.03 -0.88 5.58
C THR A 42 16.87 -1.09 4.33
N LEU A 43 18.19 -1.02 4.48
CA LEU A 43 19.17 -1.29 3.45
C LEU A 43 20.06 -2.44 3.93
N ALA A 44 19.97 -3.58 3.27
CA ALA A 44 20.82 -4.74 3.48
C ALA A 44 22.02 -4.70 2.52
N ILE A 45 23.21 -4.84 3.08
CA ILE A 45 24.50 -4.90 2.38
C ILE A 45 25.17 -6.21 2.78
N PRO A 46 24.80 -7.35 2.17
CA PRO A 46 25.34 -8.68 2.51
C PRO A 46 26.86 -8.76 2.43
N GLY A 47 27.47 -8.07 1.45
CA GLY A 47 28.93 -8.03 1.30
C GLY A 47 29.67 -7.44 2.50
N LEU A 48 28.98 -6.68 3.35
CA LEU A 48 29.50 -6.15 4.61
C LEU A 48 28.85 -6.80 5.85
N GLN A 49 27.92 -7.75 5.66
CA GLN A 49 27.07 -8.33 6.72
C GLN A 49 26.31 -7.26 7.53
N LEU A 50 25.85 -6.20 6.85
CA LEU A 50 25.18 -5.07 7.47
C LEU A 50 23.72 -4.98 7.04
N VAL A 51 22.86 -4.63 8.01
CA VAL A 51 21.50 -4.15 7.76
C VAL A 51 21.36 -2.81 8.44
N LEU A 52 21.04 -1.78 7.66
CA LEU A 52 20.88 -0.42 8.12
C LEU A 52 19.40 -0.07 8.11
N THR A 53 18.93 0.66 9.12
CA THR A 53 17.61 1.28 9.11
C THR A 53 17.76 2.74 8.68
N LYS A 54 16.82 3.25 7.88
CA LYS A 54 16.81 4.66 7.45
C LYS A 54 16.79 5.57 8.68
N GLY A 55 17.62 6.62 8.65
CA GLY A 55 17.79 7.54 9.77
C GLY A 55 19.08 7.30 10.56
N ALA A 56 19.30 8.10 11.62
CA ALA A 56 20.49 8.08 12.47
C ALA A 56 21.85 8.15 11.72
N GLY A 57 21.89 8.85 10.58
CA GLY A 57 23.12 9.06 9.81
C GLY A 57 23.65 7.81 9.10
N LYS A 58 22.81 6.80 8.80
CA LYS A 58 23.23 5.57 8.11
C LYS A 58 23.01 5.64 6.60
N PHE A 59 21.83 6.08 6.18
CA PHE A 59 21.52 6.44 4.79
C PHE A 59 20.27 7.35 4.75
N SER A 60 20.09 8.04 3.63
CA SER A 60 18.86 8.77 3.30
C SER A 60 18.28 8.27 1.98
N LEU A 61 17.01 8.58 1.72
CA LEU A 61 16.31 8.19 0.49
C LEU A 61 15.70 9.42 -0.19
N ALA A 62 15.81 9.45 -1.51
CA ALA A 62 15.07 10.34 -2.39
C ALA A 62 14.20 9.51 -3.33
N TYR A 63 12.89 9.71 -3.29
CA TYR A 63 11.94 8.98 -4.14
C TYR A 63 11.71 9.76 -5.44
N GLY A 64 11.94 9.09 -6.57
CA GLY A 64 11.69 9.58 -7.92
C GLY A 64 10.39 9.03 -8.50
N ALA A 65 10.22 9.22 -9.80
CA ALA A 65 9.05 8.73 -10.53
C ALA A 65 9.12 7.23 -10.83
N ASP A 66 10.32 6.71 -11.11
CA ASP A 66 10.58 5.34 -11.57
C ASP A 66 11.61 4.59 -10.68
N SER A 67 12.18 5.29 -9.71
CA SER A 67 13.29 4.81 -8.91
C SER A 67 13.36 5.49 -7.55
N VAL A 68 14.02 4.83 -6.60
CA VAL A 68 14.45 5.43 -5.34
C VAL A 68 15.97 5.47 -5.28
N VAL A 69 16.52 6.59 -4.86
CA VAL A 69 17.96 6.78 -4.71
C VAL A 69 18.31 6.78 -3.22
N ALA A 70 19.18 5.86 -2.81
CA ALA A 70 19.75 5.83 -1.48
C ALA A 70 21.11 6.52 -1.45
N THR A 71 21.26 7.52 -0.57
CA THR A 71 22.57 8.11 -0.26
C THR A 71 23.16 7.38 0.93
N TYR A 72 24.25 6.66 0.72
CA TYR A 72 24.96 5.92 1.76
C TYR A 72 25.74 6.89 2.65
N LEU A 73 25.57 6.80 3.98
CA LEU A 73 26.24 7.69 4.93
C LEU A 73 27.20 6.94 5.88
N GLY A 74 27.40 5.64 5.66
CA GLY A 74 28.35 4.84 6.44
C GLY A 74 29.80 5.16 6.09
N GLU A 75 30.71 4.87 7.04
CA GLU A 75 32.15 5.13 6.88
C GLU A 75 32.86 4.05 6.04
N THR A 76 32.32 2.83 5.99
CA THR A 76 32.92 1.72 5.26
C THR A 76 32.49 1.74 3.80
N THR A 77 33.45 1.75 2.88
CA THR A 77 33.14 1.69 1.45
C THR A 77 32.52 0.34 1.09
N ILE A 78 31.40 0.36 0.37
CA ILE A 78 30.77 -0.84 -0.19
C ILE A 78 31.51 -1.18 -1.49
N PRO A 79 32.07 -2.39 -1.64
CA PRO A 79 32.78 -2.77 -2.86
C PRO A 79 31.88 -2.85 -4.09
N ALA A 80 32.46 -2.60 -5.27
CA ALA A 80 31.82 -2.90 -6.55
C ALA A 80 31.46 -4.39 -6.64
N GLY A 81 30.42 -4.73 -7.40
CA GLY A 81 29.88 -6.09 -7.54
C GLY A 81 29.02 -6.55 -6.36
N THR A 82 28.95 -5.77 -5.27
CA THR A 82 28.07 -6.10 -4.14
C THR A 82 26.61 -5.99 -4.59
N LEU A 83 25.82 -7.04 -4.35
CA LEU A 83 24.37 -6.99 -4.47
C LEU A 83 23.79 -6.42 -3.18
N VAL A 84 23.11 -5.27 -3.28
CA VAL A 84 22.44 -4.62 -2.15
C VAL A 84 20.94 -4.74 -2.30
N SER A 85 20.21 -4.79 -1.17
CA SER A 85 18.75 -4.85 -1.17
C SER A 85 18.18 -3.75 -0.31
N ILE A 86 17.19 -3.03 -0.82
CA ILE A 86 16.39 -2.08 -0.05
C ILE A 86 15.00 -2.68 0.23
N SER A 87 14.54 -2.55 1.46
CA SER A 87 13.17 -2.89 1.85
C SER A 87 12.37 -1.62 2.04
N LEU A 88 11.33 -1.45 1.22
CA LEU A 88 10.42 -0.32 1.22
C LEU A 88 9.06 -0.76 1.77
N PRO A 89 8.64 -0.27 2.94
CA PRO A 89 7.31 -0.59 3.47
C PRO A 89 6.24 0.05 2.60
N LEU A 90 5.21 -0.72 2.23
CA LEU A 90 4.10 -0.22 1.44
C LEU A 90 3.23 0.72 2.28
N ALA A 91 2.73 1.78 1.64
CA ALA A 91 1.73 2.63 2.24
C ALA A 91 0.48 1.78 2.55
N LYS A 92 -0.07 1.91 3.75
CA LYS A 92 -1.37 1.29 4.04
C LYS A 92 -2.42 1.98 3.18
N PHE A 93 -3.39 1.22 2.67
CA PHE A 93 -4.62 1.81 2.14
C PHE A 93 -5.26 2.64 3.25
N SER A 94 -5.07 3.96 3.20
CA SER A 94 -5.58 4.86 4.23
C SER A 94 -7.06 5.17 4.02
N LYS A 95 -7.59 4.94 2.80
CA LYS A 95 -8.98 5.21 2.45
C LYS A 95 -9.46 4.36 1.28
N ILE A 96 -10.74 3.99 1.30
CA ILE A 96 -11.51 3.58 0.12
C ILE A 96 -12.42 4.76 -0.21
N THR A 97 -12.16 5.48 -1.30
CA THR A 97 -13.06 6.54 -1.75
C THR A 97 -14.17 5.91 -2.57
N ASP A 98 -15.37 5.79 -1.98
CA ASP A 98 -16.57 5.53 -2.77
C ASP A 98 -17.01 6.83 -3.46
N GLY A 99 -17.76 6.71 -4.57
CA GLY A 99 -18.16 7.85 -5.40
C GLY A 99 -19.21 8.77 -4.75
N SER A 100 -19.40 8.71 -3.43
CA SER A 100 -20.49 9.40 -2.72
C SER A 100 -20.27 10.91 -2.51
N GLY A 101 -19.15 11.47 -2.96
CA GLY A 101 -18.81 12.89 -2.75
C GLY A 101 -18.46 13.25 -1.29
N GLY A 102 -18.50 12.27 -0.38
CA GLY A 102 -18.11 12.38 1.01
C GLY A 102 -16.74 11.76 1.31
N THR A 103 -16.17 12.12 2.46
CA THR A 103 -14.93 11.53 2.98
C THR A 103 -15.10 10.03 3.12
N ALA A 104 -14.30 9.28 2.37
CA ALA A 104 -14.11 7.84 2.50
C ALA A 104 -14.19 7.37 3.97
N SER A 105 -15.26 6.66 4.33
CA SER A 105 -15.47 6.13 5.66
C SER A 105 -15.43 4.60 5.62
N ASN A 106 -15.10 3.96 6.75
CA ASN A 106 -15.16 2.50 6.89
C ASN A 106 -16.62 1.97 6.94
N ALA A 107 -17.59 2.83 6.66
CA ALA A 107 -19.01 2.51 6.55
C ALA A 107 -19.45 2.63 5.09
N ILE A 108 -20.28 1.69 4.64
CA ILE A 108 -21.00 1.82 3.37
C ILE A 108 -21.80 3.13 3.45
N ALA A 109 -21.57 4.05 2.51
CA ALA A 109 -22.19 5.37 2.53
C ALA A 109 -23.71 5.28 2.69
N THR A 110 -24.25 6.14 3.56
CA THR A 110 -25.69 6.38 3.64
C THR A 110 -26.19 6.82 2.26
N ILE A 111 -27.26 6.21 1.74
CA ILE A 111 -27.88 6.63 0.47
C ILE A 111 -28.62 7.95 0.73
N ALA A 112 -27.95 9.07 0.45
CA ALA A 112 -28.48 10.41 0.71
C ALA A 112 -29.54 10.87 -0.32
N ASP A 113 -29.60 10.22 -1.49
CA ASP A 113 -30.61 10.49 -2.50
C ASP A 113 -31.98 9.94 -2.05
N ALA A 114 -32.86 10.84 -1.63
CA ALA A 114 -34.18 10.50 -1.12
C ALA A 114 -35.02 9.66 -2.10
N PRO A 115 -35.03 9.92 -3.43
CA PRO A 115 -35.66 9.04 -4.41
C PRO A 115 -35.16 7.59 -4.36
N THR A 116 -33.84 7.38 -4.35
CA THR A 116 -33.24 6.04 -4.32
C THR A 116 -33.50 5.35 -2.99
N ALA A 117 -33.40 6.06 -1.87
CA ALA A 117 -33.71 5.52 -0.54
C ALA A 117 -35.18 5.06 -0.44
N ASN A 118 -36.11 5.87 -0.95
CA ASN A 118 -37.54 5.54 -0.98
C ASN A 118 -37.84 4.35 -1.90
N ALA A 119 -37.16 4.25 -3.05
CA ALA A 119 -37.30 3.12 -3.96
C ALA A 119 -36.86 1.79 -3.32
N ILE A 120 -35.73 1.81 -2.59
CA ILE A 120 -35.23 0.64 -1.86
C ILE A 120 -36.17 0.25 -0.73
N ALA A 121 -36.67 1.22 0.04
CA ALA A 121 -37.64 0.97 1.10
C ALA A 121 -38.95 0.36 0.55
N SER A 122 -39.44 0.87 -0.58
CA SER A 122 -40.62 0.32 -1.26
C SER A 122 -40.40 -1.11 -1.76
N LEU A 123 -39.22 -1.40 -2.32
CA LEU A 123 -38.87 -2.75 -2.74
C LEU A 123 -38.79 -3.72 -1.55
N ALA A 124 -38.15 -3.31 -0.45
CA ALA A 124 -38.07 -4.11 0.76
C ALA A 124 -39.46 -4.45 1.32
N ALA A 125 -40.37 -3.47 1.36
CA ALA A 125 -41.76 -3.70 1.75
C ALA A 125 -42.47 -4.71 0.84
N LYS A 126 -42.27 -4.61 -0.48
CA LYS A 126 -42.85 -5.56 -1.45
C LYS A 126 -42.30 -6.98 -1.27
N VAL A 127 -41.00 -7.13 -1.04
CA VAL A 127 -40.37 -8.43 -0.81
C VAL A 127 -40.92 -9.06 0.47
N ASN A 128 -41.05 -8.30 1.56
CA ASN A 128 -41.61 -8.80 2.81
C ASN A 128 -43.06 -9.26 2.63
N MET A 129 -43.89 -8.50 1.90
CA MET A 129 -45.26 -8.93 1.59
C MET A 129 -45.28 -10.26 0.81
N LEU A 130 -44.41 -10.43 -0.19
CA LEU A 130 -44.33 -11.67 -0.96
C LEU A 130 -43.91 -12.86 -0.09
N ILE A 131 -42.97 -12.66 0.83
CA ILE A 131 -42.54 -13.68 1.80
C ILE A 131 -43.70 -14.08 2.71
N ASP A 132 -44.49 -13.13 3.18
CA ASP A 132 -45.62 -13.42 4.06
C ASP A 132 -46.76 -14.11 3.31
N LEU A 133 -47.03 -13.70 2.07
CA LEU A 133 -47.96 -14.37 1.17
C LEU A 133 -47.55 -15.82 0.86
N SER A 134 -46.25 -16.08 0.62
CA SER A 134 -45.80 -17.44 0.37
C SER A 134 -45.99 -18.34 1.59
N LYS A 135 -45.67 -17.83 2.80
CA LYS A 135 -45.93 -18.56 4.05
C LYS A 135 -47.40 -18.84 4.27
N ALA A 136 -48.27 -17.88 3.99
CA ALA A 136 -49.71 -18.04 4.14
C ALA A 136 -50.27 -19.09 3.18
N ARG A 137 -49.82 -19.10 1.93
CA ARG A 137 -50.21 -20.11 0.93
C ARG A 137 -49.79 -21.51 1.36
N ASP A 138 -48.58 -21.67 1.89
CA ASP A 138 -48.05 -22.99 2.26
C ASP A 138 -48.73 -23.56 3.53
N ASN A 139 -49.49 -22.75 4.27
CA ASN A 139 -50.27 -23.13 5.45
C ASN A 139 -51.77 -23.38 5.17
N VAL A 140 -52.21 -23.46 3.92
CA VAL A 140 -53.60 -23.80 3.60
C VAL A 140 -53.79 -25.32 3.76
N PRO A 141 -54.57 -25.81 4.75
CA PRO A 141 -54.85 -27.24 4.89
C PRO A 141 -55.60 -27.74 3.65
N SER A 142 -55.12 -28.86 3.11
CA SER A 142 -55.68 -29.55 1.92
C SER A 142 -57.15 -29.90 2.09
#